data_AF-A0A1Z4RRN9-F1
#
_entry.id   AF-A0A1Z4RRN9-F1
#
_cell.length_a   1.000
_cell.length_b   1.000
_cell.length_c   1.000
_cell.angle_alpha   90.00
_cell.angle_beta   90.00
_cell.angle_gamma   90.00
#
_symmetry.space_group_name_H-M   'P 1'
#
loop_
_entity.id
_entity.type
_entity.pdbx_description
1 polymer ?
#
loop_
_entity_poly.entity_id
_entity_poly.type
_entity_poly.pdbx_seq_one_letter_code
_entity_poly.pdbx_strand_id
1 'polypeptide(L)'
;MVNIIFCLAIVGIAFWIGLKEQKFISDYQKEDYVIVKESIDNLQQYKINNKNIIQSQKKETEIIKWLTQHLKGELHSSGFKPEQDKNGDFILFSYPSFLGKPVPRSPVNFAPALLTAIGILGTLLAFS
;
A
#
# COMPACT_ATOMS: atom_id res chain seq x y z
N MET A 1 39.47 0.87 20.07
CA MET A 1 38.21 1.13 20.82
C MET A 1 37.17 1.87 19.98
N VAL A 2 37.54 2.96 19.29
CA VAL A 2 36.62 3.76 18.43
C VAL A 2 35.95 2.95 17.30
N ASN A 3 36.67 2.01 16.66
CA ASN A 3 36.12 1.18 15.58
C ASN A 3 34.94 0.28 16.03
N ILE A 4 34.98 -0.25 17.25
CA ILE A 4 33.94 -1.16 17.76
C ILE A 4 32.64 -0.39 18.03
N ILE A 5 32.76 0.82 18.57
CA ILE A 5 31.62 1.71 18.84
C ILE A 5 30.97 2.15 17.52
N PHE A 6 31.79 2.44 16.50
CA PHE A 6 31.30 2.83 15.17
C PHE A 6 30.56 1.69 14.46
N CYS A 7 31.10 0.46 14.52
CA CYS A 7 30.43 -0.73 13.99
C CYS A 7 29.09 -1.00 14.69
N LEU A 8 29.04 -0.89 16.03
CA LEU A 8 27.80 -1.07 16.79
C LEU A 8 26.73 -0.02 16.44
N ALA A 9 27.14 1.24 16.20
CA ALA A 9 26.24 2.29 15.78
C ALA A 9 25.62 2.01 14.40
N ILE A 10 26.42 1.56 13.42
CA ILE A 10 25.93 1.20 12.08
C ILE A 10 24.96 0.01 12.15
N VAL A 11 25.29 -1.04 12.91
CA VAL A 11 24.42 -2.20 13.08
C VAL A 11 23.11 -1.81 13.76
N GLY A 12 23.15 -0.95 14.78
CA GLY A 12 21.96 -0.44 15.45
C GLY A 12 21.04 0.36 14.52
N ILE A 13 21.61 1.23 13.67
CA ILE A 13 20.86 2.02 12.68
C ILE A 13 20.24 1.10 11.62
N ALA A 14 21.00 0.14 11.10
CA ALA A 14 20.52 -0.82 10.09
C ALA A 14 19.36 -1.68 10.65
N PHE A 15 19.48 -2.13 11.90
CA PHE A 15 18.42 -2.88 12.58
C PHE A 15 17.15 -2.04 12.78
N TRP A 16 17.32 -0.76 13.16
CA TRP A 16 16.20 0.17 13.32
C TRP A 16 15.45 0.44 12.02
N ILE A 17 16.17 0.59 10.90
CA ILE A 17 15.59 0.77 9.56
C ILE A 17 14.80 -0.50 9.16
N GLY A 18 15.37 -1.69 9.37
CA GLY A 18 14.69 -2.95 9.08
C GLY A 18 13.37 -3.12 9.83
N LEU A 19 13.34 -2.79 11.13
CA LEU A 19 12.11 -2.83 11.94
C LEU A 19 11.06 -1.82 11.47
N LYS A 20 11.49 -0.60 11.11
CA LYS A 20 10.60 0.46 10.58
C LYS A 20 9.95 0.04 9.25
N GLU A 21 10.72 -0.56 8.35
CA GLU A 21 10.21 -1.00 7.05
C GLU A 21 9.25 -2.18 7.19
N GLN A 22 9.56 -3.16 8.04
CA GLN A 22 8.65 -4.30 8.27
C GLN A 22 7.30 -3.83 8.83
N LYS A 23 7.32 -2.86 9.76
CA LYS A 23 6.10 -2.25 10.28
C LYS A 23 5.35 -1.47 9.21
N PHE A 24 6.03 -0.69 8.38
CA PHE A 24 5.43 0.08 7.29
C PHE A 24 4.77 -0.82 6.24
N ILE A 25 5.41 -1.94 5.88
CA ILE A 25 4.84 -2.94 4.96
C ILE A 25 3.60 -3.59 5.57
N SER A 26 3.64 -3.92 6.87
CA SER A 26 2.50 -4.53 7.56
C SER A 26 1.31 -3.56 7.69
N ASP A 27 1.58 -2.29 8.03
CA ASP A 27 0.55 -1.26 8.16
C ASP A 27 -0.04 -0.90 6.79
N TYR A 28 0.78 -0.85 5.73
CA TYR A 28 0.32 -0.69 4.34
C TYR A 28 -0.67 -1.79 3.92
N GLN A 29 -0.51 -3.02 4.41
CA GLN A 29 -1.32 -4.16 4.02
C GLN A 29 -2.65 -4.30 4.78
N LYS A 30 -2.83 -3.63 5.93
CA LYS A 30 -3.94 -3.98 6.86
C LYS A 30 -5.19 -3.13 6.74
N GLU A 31 -5.10 -1.80 6.69
CA GLU A 31 -6.31 -0.95 6.76
C GLU A 31 -6.78 -0.50 5.38
N ASP A 32 -5.93 0.21 4.63
CA ASP A 32 -6.31 0.76 3.32
C ASP A 32 -6.52 -0.33 2.27
N TYR A 33 -5.74 -1.42 2.31
CA TYR A 33 -5.79 -2.47 1.30
C TYR A 33 -7.12 -3.23 1.31
N VAL A 34 -7.68 -3.51 2.49
CA VAL A 34 -8.93 -4.28 2.60
C VAL A 34 -10.09 -3.49 2.00
N ILE A 35 -10.20 -2.21 2.35
CA ILE A 35 -11.28 -1.33 1.86
C ILE A 35 -11.15 -1.13 0.35
N VAL A 36 -9.95 -0.88 -0.17
CA VAL A 36 -9.72 -0.70 -1.61
C VAL A 36 -9.99 -1.99 -2.37
N LYS A 37 -9.56 -3.15 -1.85
CA LYS A 37 -9.79 -4.45 -2.48
C LYS A 37 -11.27 -4.80 -2.54
N GLU A 38 -11.99 -4.63 -1.43
CA GLU A 38 -13.45 -4.85 -1.37
C GLU A 38 -14.20 -3.87 -2.28
N SER A 39 -13.75 -2.61 -2.38
CA SER A 39 -14.33 -1.63 -3.30
C SER A 39 -14.15 -2.03 -4.77
N ILE A 40 -12.96 -2.51 -5.15
CA ILE A 40 -12.68 -2.97 -6.52
C ILE A 40 -13.48 -4.23 -6.85
N ASP A 41 -13.56 -5.19 -5.93
CA ASP A 41 -14.36 -6.40 -6.11
C ASP A 41 -15.85 -6.06 -6.32
N ASN A 42 -16.38 -5.12 -5.54
CA ASN A 42 -17.75 -4.61 -5.71
C ASN A 42 -17.98 -3.97 -7.09
N LEU A 43 -17.00 -3.22 -7.62
CA LEU A 43 -17.08 -2.65 -8.98
C LEU A 43 -17.02 -3.71 -10.08
N GLN A 44 -16.22 -4.77 -9.89
CA GLN A 44 -16.18 -5.90 -10.80
C GLN A 44 -17.51 -6.66 -10.79
N GLN A 45 -18.07 -6.92 -9.60
CA GLN A 45 -19.37 -7.53 -9.44
C GLN A 45 -20.49 -6.67 -10.02
N TYR A 46 -20.39 -5.33 -9.92
CA TYR A 46 -21.30 -4.40 -10.59
C TYR A 46 -21.28 -4.61 -12.11
N LYS A 47 -20.08 -4.69 -12.71
CA LYS A 47 -19.90 -4.88 -14.15
C LYS A 47 -20.39 -6.25 -14.64
N ILE A 48 -20.11 -7.32 -13.87
CA ILE A 48 -20.51 -8.70 -14.22
C ILE A 48 -22.02 -8.88 -14.10
N ASN A 49 -22.61 -8.43 -12.99
CA ASN A 49 -24.02 -8.67 -12.69
C ASN A 49 -24.95 -7.61 -13.30
N ASN A 50 -24.41 -6.62 -14.03
CA ASN A 50 -25.15 -5.48 -14.58
C ASN A 50 -26.08 -4.84 -13.54
N LYS A 51 -25.60 -4.74 -12.30
CA LYS A 51 -26.37 -4.19 -11.19
C LYS A 51 -26.52 -2.69 -11.40
N ASN A 52 -27.69 -2.15 -11.08
CA ASN A 52 -27.93 -0.71 -11.20
C ASN A 52 -27.39 0.10 -10.01
N ILE A 53 -27.17 -0.54 -8.84
CA ILE A 53 -26.79 0.14 -7.59
C ILE A 53 -25.88 -0.79 -6.76
N ILE A 54 -24.80 -0.24 -6.20
CA ILE A 54 -23.98 -0.88 -5.16
C ILE A 54 -24.69 -0.64 -3.83
N GLN A 55 -25.26 -1.69 -3.23
CA GLN A 55 -26.06 -1.58 -2.02
C GLN A 55 -25.22 -1.09 -0.83
N SER A 56 -25.89 -0.50 0.16
CA SER A 56 -25.29 -0.01 1.40
C SER A 56 -25.77 -0.85 2.60
N GLN A 57 -25.12 -1.97 2.89
CA GLN A 57 -25.22 -2.59 4.20
C GLN A 57 -24.39 -1.82 5.23
N LYS A 58 -24.70 -1.98 6.52
CA LYS A 58 -24.09 -1.22 7.63
C LYS A 58 -22.55 -1.34 7.68
N LYS A 59 -21.99 -2.46 7.20
CA LYS A 59 -20.54 -2.72 7.06
C LYS A 59 -19.91 -2.05 5.83
N GLU A 60 -20.73 -1.68 4.84
CA GLU A 60 -20.33 -1.12 3.53
C GLU A 60 -20.26 0.43 3.55
N THR A 61 -20.50 1.06 4.71
CA THR A 61 -20.48 2.51 4.84
C THR A 61 -19.11 3.11 4.48
N GLU A 62 -18.02 2.44 4.85
CA GLU A 62 -16.66 2.87 4.50
C GLU A 62 -16.35 2.66 3.02
N ILE A 63 -16.85 1.56 2.44
CA ILE A 63 -16.72 1.26 1.00
C ILE A 63 -17.46 2.33 0.19
N ILE A 64 -18.70 2.67 0.54
CA ILE A 64 -19.46 3.72 -0.15
C ILE A 64 -18.82 5.09 0.03
N LYS A 65 -18.30 5.39 1.23
CA LYS A 65 -17.53 6.61 1.46
C LYS A 65 -16.29 6.67 0.57
N TRP A 66 -15.57 5.57 0.42
CA TRP A 66 -14.42 5.49 -0.48
C TRP A 66 -14.84 5.65 -1.95
N LEU A 67 -15.89 4.94 -2.39
CA LEU A 67 -16.42 5.01 -3.75
C LEU A 67 -16.87 6.43 -4.10
N THR A 68 -17.62 7.10 -3.22
CA THR A 68 -18.09 8.49 -3.43
C THR A 68 -16.95 9.51 -3.44
N GLN A 69 -15.84 9.25 -2.74
CA GLN A 69 -14.67 10.12 -2.74
C GLN A 69 -13.82 10.00 -4.01
N HIS A 70 -13.79 8.82 -4.62
CA HIS A 70 -12.87 8.50 -5.72
C HIS A 70 -13.55 8.37 -7.08
N LEU A 71 -14.82 7.99 -7.12
CA LEU A 71 -15.59 7.79 -8.34
C LEU A 71 -16.65 8.86 -8.49
N LYS A 72 -16.90 9.23 -9.74
CA LYS A 72 -18.05 10.04 -10.10
C LYS A 72 -19.30 9.16 -10.05
N GLY A 73 -20.37 9.66 -9.44
CA GLY A 73 -21.63 8.92 -9.33
C GLY A 73 -22.63 9.62 -8.42
N GLU A 74 -23.82 9.04 -8.32
CA GLU A 74 -24.91 9.53 -7.50
C GLU A 74 -25.12 8.64 -6.28
N LEU A 75 -25.26 9.27 -5.12
CA LEU A 75 -25.68 8.58 -3.90
C LEU A 75 -27.20 8.48 -3.88
N HIS A 76 -27.71 7.26 -3.72
CA HIS A 76 -29.12 6.96 -3.53
C HIS A 76 -29.37 6.41 -2.12
N SER A 77 -30.62 6.48 -1.68
CA SER A 77 -31.05 5.95 -0.37
C SER A 77 -30.77 4.45 -0.20
N SER A 78 -30.61 3.72 -1.30
CA SER A 78 -30.29 2.28 -1.32
C SER A 78 -28.81 1.97 -1.56
N GLY A 79 -27.95 2.96 -1.84
CA GLY A 79 -26.55 2.72 -2.18
C GLY A 79 -25.88 3.76 -3.08
N PHE A 80 -24.75 3.39 -3.69
CA PHE A 80 -24.01 4.24 -4.63
C PHE A 80 -24.16 3.75 -6.07
N LYS A 81 -24.45 4.67 -6.99
CA LYS A 81 -24.48 4.40 -8.44
C LYS A 81 -23.32 5.12 -9.12
N PRO A 82 -22.28 4.40 -9.55
CA PRO A 82 -21.17 5.00 -10.27
C PRO A 82 -21.59 5.44 -11.69
N GLU A 83 -21.07 6.57 -12.14
CA GLU A 83 -21.20 7.06 -13.51
C GLU A 83 -20.18 6.34 -14.40
N GLN A 84 -20.64 5.87 -15.56
CA GLN A 84 -19.82 5.19 -16.55
C GLN A 84 -19.72 6.05 -17.82
N ASP A 85 -18.54 6.05 -18.44
CA ASP A 85 -18.34 6.66 -19.74
C ASP A 85 -19.02 5.81 -20.85
N LYS A 86 -19.02 6.31 -22.09
CA LYS A 86 -19.58 5.67 -23.28
C LYS A 86 -19.05 4.25 -23.53
N ASN A 87 -17.88 3.94 -23.00
CA ASN A 87 -17.23 2.62 -23.10
C ASN A 87 -17.60 1.67 -21.94
N GLY A 88 -18.40 2.10 -20.97
CA GLY A 88 -18.74 1.33 -19.78
C GLY A 88 -17.64 1.33 -18.71
N ASP A 89 -16.65 2.21 -18.83
CA ASP A 89 -15.58 2.41 -17.85
C ASP A 89 -16.01 3.40 -16.77
N PHE A 90 -15.61 3.15 -15.53
CA PHE A 90 -15.96 4.02 -14.41
C PHE A 90 -15.15 5.32 -14.45
N ILE A 91 -15.83 6.45 -14.23
CA ILE A 91 -15.18 7.75 -14.23
C ILE A 91 -14.54 8.00 -12.85
N LEU A 92 -13.21 8.09 -12.84
CA LEU A 92 -12.44 8.38 -11.63
C LEU A 92 -12.35 9.91 -11.43
N PHE A 93 -12.87 10.41 -10.32
CA PHE A 93 -12.79 11.83 -9.96
C PHE A 93 -11.50 12.15 -9.21
N SER A 94 -11.07 11.27 -8.32
CA SER A 94 -9.85 11.43 -7.55
C SER A 94 -9.08 10.13 -7.49
N TYR A 95 -7.80 10.18 -7.87
CA TYR A 95 -6.94 9.01 -7.78
C TYR A 95 -6.69 8.65 -6.31
N PRO A 96 -7.06 7.43 -5.85
CA PRO A 96 -6.85 7.05 -4.47
C PRO A 96 -5.35 7.02 -4.17
N SER A 97 -4.94 7.74 -3.13
CA SER A 97 -3.53 7.89 -2.74
C SER A 97 -2.85 6.57 -2.44
N PHE A 98 -3.61 5.53 -2.07
CA PHE A 98 -3.10 4.16 -1.93
C PHE A 98 -2.54 3.58 -3.23
N LEU A 99 -3.18 3.82 -4.39
CA LEU A 99 -2.67 3.37 -5.68
C LEU A 99 -1.46 4.18 -6.15
N GLY A 100 -1.29 5.40 -5.62
CA GLY A 100 -0.15 6.27 -5.91
C GLY A 100 1.06 6.02 -5.02
N LYS A 101 0.89 5.31 -3.90
CA LYS A 101 1.99 4.92 -3.03
C LYS A 101 2.86 3.90 -3.77
N PRO A 102 4.20 4.04 -3.76
CA PRO A 102 5.07 3.02 -4.31
C PRO A 102 4.81 1.72 -3.55
N VAL A 103 4.30 0.71 -4.25
CA VAL A 103 4.13 -0.63 -3.69
C VAL A 103 5.47 -1.03 -3.09
N PRO A 104 5.55 -1.34 -1.78
CA PRO A 104 6.81 -1.72 -1.17
C PRO A 104 7.31 -2.97 -1.88
N ARG A 105 8.28 -2.77 -2.78
CA ARG A 105 8.93 -3.86 -3.49
C ARG A 105 9.88 -4.51 -2.51
N SER A 106 9.73 -5.82 -2.38
CA SER A 106 10.54 -6.81 -1.64
C SER A 106 11.80 -6.30 -0.91
N PRO A 107 12.14 -6.84 0.29
CA PRO A 107 13.34 -6.49 1.07
C PRO A 107 14.70 -6.66 0.36
N VAL A 108 14.73 -7.02 -0.93
CA VAL A 108 15.93 -7.06 -1.79
C VAL A 108 16.65 -5.71 -1.85
N ASN A 109 15.98 -4.59 -1.54
CA ASN A 109 16.60 -3.28 -1.44
C ASN A 109 17.69 -3.18 -0.35
N PHE A 110 17.74 -4.14 0.59
CA PHE A 110 18.80 -4.26 1.59
C PHE A 110 20.06 -4.98 1.10
N ALA A 111 19.98 -5.72 -0.02
CA ALA A 111 21.12 -6.47 -0.52
C ALA A 111 22.36 -5.59 -0.80
N PRO A 112 22.24 -4.39 -1.40
CA PRO A 112 23.39 -3.50 -1.59
C PRO A 112 24.00 -3.01 -0.27
N ALA A 113 23.18 -2.71 0.73
CA ALA A 113 23.64 -2.24 2.05
C ALA A 113 24.35 -3.35 2.83
N LEU A 114 23.80 -4.57 2.82
CA LEU A 114 24.42 -5.76 3.40
C LEU A 114 25.75 -6.09 2.70
N LEU A 115 25.76 -6.08 1.37
CA LEU A 115 26.98 -6.33 0.59
C LEU A 115 28.07 -5.30 0.87
N THR A 116 27.68 -4.03 1.03
CA THR A 116 28.60 -2.95 1.41
C THR A 116 29.14 -3.14 2.82
N ALA A 117 28.28 -3.49 3.78
CA ALA A 117 28.69 -3.78 5.15
C ALA A 117 29.66 -4.97 5.20
N ILE A 118 29.38 -6.05 4.45
CA ILE A 118 30.25 -7.22 4.30
C ILE A 118 31.59 -6.82 3.67
N GLY A 119 31.58 -5.97 2.63
CA GLY A 119 32.80 -5.46 2.00
C GLY A 119 33.67 -4.64 2.95
N ILE A 120 33.06 -3.79 3.77
CA ILE A 120 33.76 -3.00 4.80
C ILE A 120 34.31 -3.90 5.92
N LEU A 121 33.55 -4.91 6.35
CA LEU A 121 34.01 -5.91 7.33
C LEU A 121 35.20 -6.72 6.80
N GLY A 122 35.14 -7.16 5.54
CA GLY A 122 36.24 -7.91 4.91
C GLY A 122 37.52 -7.09 4.76
N THR A 123 37.41 -5.79 4.44
CA THR A 123 38.56 -4.89 4.38
C THR A 123 39.14 -4.57 5.75
N LEU A 124 38.32 -4.42 6.79
CA LEU A 124 38.82 -4.21 8.16
C LEU A 124 39.50 -5.45 8.75
N LEU A 125 39.03 -6.66 8.40
CA LEU A 125 39.64 -7.92 8.83
C LEU A 125 40.93 -8.25 8.07
N ALA A 126 41.05 -7.83 6.80
CA ALA A 126 42.26 -8.05 6.00
C ALA A 126 43.44 -7.15 6.41
N PHE A 127 43.18 -6.07 7.15
CA PHE A 127 44.18 -5.11 7.63
C PHE A 127 44.48 -5.22 9.14
N SER A 128 44.00 -6.27 9.81
CA SER A 128 44.24 -6.61 11.22
C SER A 128 45.14 -7.83 11.34
#